data_AF-A0A1I6FIF1-F1
#
_entry.id   AF-A0A1I6FIF1-F1
#
_cell.length_a   1.000
_cell.length_b   1.000
_cell.length_c   1.000
_cell.angle_alpha   90.00
_cell.angle_beta   90.00
_cell.angle_gamma   90.00
#
_symmetry.space_group_name_H-M   'P 1'
#
loop_
_entity.id
_entity.type
_entity.pdbx_description
1 polymer ?
#
loop_
_entity_poly.entity_id
_entity_poly.type
_entity_poly.pdbx_seq_one_letter_code
_entity_poly.pdbx_strand_id
1 'polypeptide(L)'
;MTTNSRIRRSGLAPVLQARLVLWAFVVVNLAIVEFLFLTAGTGKNEVLTVAKFFGLHAALIMMFQLLLVARLPWLDRRIGMDRLTVWHRWVGFTLLWTVLTHATIVVLGYATLDNAPMAKTFLALAGVPASLLGMLAATIIVVTGVIST
;
A
#
# COMPACT_ATOMS: atom_id res chain seq x y z
N MET A 1 22.29 -53.31 19.47
CA MET A 1 23.05 -52.20 18.86
C MET A 1 22.25 -51.74 17.63
N THR A 2 21.30 -50.83 17.80
CA THR A 2 20.48 -50.29 16.71
C THR A 2 20.41 -48.77 16.86
N THR A 3 21.03 -48.09 15.92
CA THR A 3 21.18 -46.63 15.82
C THR A 3 19.83 -45.97 15.57
N ASN A 4 19.39 -45.16 16.53
CA ASN A 4 18.19 -44.35 16.44
C ASN A 4 18.45 -43.16 15.49
N SER A 5 18.06 -43.30 14.22
CA SER A 5 18.14 -42.25 13.21
C SER A 5 17.11 -41.16 13.52
N ARG A 6 17.52 -40.16 14.31
CA ARG A 6 16.75 -38.93 14.48
C ARG A 6 16.63 -38.28 13.10
N ILE A 7 15.46 -38.42 12.48
CA ILE A 7 15.04 -37.61 11.34
C ILE A 7 15.09 -36.16 11.82
N ARG A 8 16.21 -35.47 11.57
CA ARG A 8 16.31 -34.02 11.72
C ARG A 8 15.34 -33.44 10.71
N ARG A 9 14.10 -33.17 11.12
CA ARG A 9 13.21 -32.30 10.37
C ARG A 9 13.88 -30.93 10.37
N SER A 10 14.64 -30.63 9.32
CA SER A 10 15.19 -29.31 9.04
C SER A 10 14.06 -28.38 8.60
N GLY A 11 13.09 -28.17 9.49
CA GLY A 11 12.08 -27.13 9.30
C GLY A 11 12.76 -25.79 9.58
N LEU A 12 12.66 -24.85 8.64
CA LEU A 12 13.00 -23.45 8.89
C LEU A 12 12.36 -22.99 10.21
N ALA A 13 13.06 -22.19 11.01
CA ALA A 13 12.52 -21.68 12.27
C ALA A 13 11.11 -21.11 12.03
N PRO A 14 10.12 -21.37 12.91
CA PRO A 14 8.73 -21.03 12.62
C PRO A 14 8.48 -19.53 12.36
N VAL A 15 9.35 -18.67 12.89
CA VAL A 15 9.40 -17.22 12.62
C VAL A 15 9.82 -16.90 11.19
N LEU A 16 10.80 -17.65 10.66
CA LEU A 16 11.28 -17.50 9.28
C LEU A 16 10.19 -17.94 8.29
N GLN A 17 9.46 -19.01 8.59
CA GLN A 17 8.30 -19.42 7.79
C GLN A 17 7.23 -18.32 7.74
N ALA A 18 6.91 -17.69 8.87
CA ALA A 18 5.94 -16.60 8.93
C ALA A 18 6.37 -15.38 8.12
N ARG A 19 7.65 -14.99 8.24
CA ARG A 19 8.23 -13.92 7.42
C ARG A 19 8.20 -14.25 5.93
N LEU A 20 8.56 -15.48 5.56
CA LEU A 20 8.56 -15.90 4.16
C LEU A 20 7.16 -15.85 3.55
N VAL A 21 6.13 -16.31 4.27
CA VAL A 21 4.74 -16.24 3.79
C VAL A 21 4.29 -14.80 3.65
N LEU A 22 4.58 -13.93 4.63
CA LEU A 22 4.25 -12.51 4.55
C LEU A 22 4.93 -11.85 3.35
N TRP A 23 6.23 -12.07 3.17
CA TRP A 23 6.98 -11.52 2.05
C TRP A 23 6.53 -12.09 0.71
N ALA A 24 6.24 -13.40 0.63
CA ALA A 24 5.69 -14.01 -0.56
C ALA A 24 4.34 -13.39 -0.93
N PHE A 25 3.46 -13.18 0.05
CA PHE A 25 2.19 -12.49 -0.17
C PHE A 25 2.40 -11.07 -0.72
N VAL A 26 3.31 -10.30 -0.13
CA VAL A 26 3.63 -8.93 -0.60
C VAL A 26 4.21 -8.95 -2.01
N VAL A 27 5.17 -9.82 -2.29
CA VAL A 27 5.84 -9.92 -3.60
C VAL A 27 4.86 -10.37 -4.69
N VAL A 28 3.98 -11.33 -4.39
CA VAL A 28 2.94 -11.78 -5.34
C VAL A 28 1.98 -10.65 -5.67
N ASN A 29 1.46 -9.94 -4.67
CA ASN A 29 0.56 -8.80 -4.92
C ASN A 29 1.26 -7.66 -5.67
N LEU A 30 2.51 -7.38 -5.34
CA LEU A 30 3.32 -6.39 -6.05
C LEU A 30 3.51 -6.81 -7.51
N ALA A 31 3.88 -8.05 -7.78
CA ALA A 31 4.05 -8.57 -9.14
C ALA A 31 2.75 -8.50 -9.95
N ILE A 32 1.60 -8.81 -9.33
CA ILE A 32 0.29 -8.66 -9.97
C ILE A 32 0.04 -7.20 -10.34
N VAL A 33 0.29 -6.27 -9.43
CA VAL A 33 0.06 -4.84 -9.69
C VAL A 33 1.01 -4.29 -10.75
N GLU A 34 2.28 -4.66 -10.74
CA GLU A 34 3.23 -4.29 -11.79
C GLU A 34 2.81 -4.85 -13.15
N PHE A 35 2.40 -6.12 -13.18
CA PHE A 35 1.88 -6.73 -14.40
C PHE A 35 0.63 -6.00 -14.92
N LEU A 36 -0.32 -5.68 -14.04
CA LEU A 36 -1.52 -4.92 -14.39
C LEU A 36 -1.17 -3.51 -14.89
N PHE A 37 -0.20 -2.84 -14.26
CA PHE A 37 0.24 -1.51 -14.66
C PHE A 37 0.88 -1.51 -16.06
N LEU A 38 1.79 -2.46 -16.32
CA LEU A 38 2.48 -2.59 -17.59
C LEU A 38 1.53 -2.99 -18.74
N THR A 39 0.48 -3.76 -18.44
CA THR A 39 -0.49 -4.21 -19.45
C THR A 39 -1.66 -3.25 -19.66
N ALA A 40 -1.96 -2.37 -18.71
CA ALA A 40 -3.06 -1.39 -18.80
C ALA A 40 -2.80 -0.23 -19.78
N GLY A 41 -1.56 -0.07 -20.26
CA GLY A 41 -1.17 1.02 -21.17
C GLY A 41 -1.07 2.39 -20.50
N THR A 42 -0.67 3.39 -21.30
CA THR A 42 -0.45 4.76 -20.82
C THR A 42 -1.76 5.47 -20.46
N GLY A 43 -1.69 6.40 -19.51
CA GLY A 43 -2.77 7.33 -19.18
C GLY A 43 -3.06 8.32 -20.31
N LYS A 44 -4.03 9.23 -20.06
CA LYS A 44 -4.37 10.32 -20.99
C LYS A 44 -3.18 11.23 -21.31
N ASN A 45 -2.21 11.30 -20.39
CA ASN A 45 -0.91 11.92 -20.55
C ASN A 45 0.13 11.21 -19.65
N GLU A 46 1.40 11.57 -19.79
CA GLU A 46 2.49 10.99 -18.99
C GLU A 46 2.30 11.24 -17.49
N VAL A 47 1.85 12.45 -17.10
CA VAL A 47 1.62 12.83 -15.70
C VAL A 47 0.55 11.94 -15.05
N LEU A 48 -0.57 11.69 -15.73
CA LEU A 48 -1.61 10.78 -15.24
C LEU A 48 -1.17 9.31 -15.27
N THR A 49 -0.20 8.94 -16.09
CA THR A 49 0.42 7.61 -16.05
C THR A 49 1.21 7.44 -14.75
N VAL A 50 1.99 8.45 -14.36
CA VAL A 50 2.66 8.49 -13.06
C VAL A 50 1.64 8.51 -11.92
N ALA A 51 0.55 9.27 -12.06
CA ALA A 51 -0.53 9.28 -11.07
C ALA A 51 -1.14 7.89 -10.85
N LYS A 52 -1.38 7.13 -11.94
CA LYS A 52 -1.86 5.74 -11.88
C LYS A 52 -0.89 4.84 -11.11
N PHE A 53 0.41 4.97 -11.37
CA PHE A 53 1.46 4.21 -10.66
C PHE A 53 1.36 4.42 -9.14
N PHE A 54 1.34 5.68 -8.69
CA PHE A 54 1.19 5.99 -7.26
C PHE A 54 -0.16 5.55 -6.68
N GLY A 55 -1.24 5.59 -7.45
CA GLY A 55 -2.56 5.15 -7.00
C GLY A 55 -2.62 3.64 -6.74
N LEU A 56 -2.03 2.84 -7.63
CA LEU A 56 -1.92 1.40 -7.46
C LEU A 56 -1.04 1.03 -6.26
N HIS A 57 0.09 1.73 -6.10
CA HIS A 57 0.99 1.54 -4.96
C HIS A 57 0.33 1.96 -3.63
N ALA A 58 -0.43 3.06 -3.61
CA ALA A 58 -1.19 3.47 -2.44
C ALA A 58 -2.20 2.41 -2.01
N ALA A 59 -2.90 1.78 -2.97
CA ALA A 59 -3.83 0.68 -2.68
C ALA A 59 -3.12 -0.54 -2.09
N LEU A 60 -1.95 -0.93 -2.63
CA LEU A 60 -1.13 -2.02 -2.07
C LEU A 60 -0.65 -1.72 -0.65
N ILE A 61 -0.13 -0.51 -0.42
CA ILE A 61 0.35 -0.09 0.91
C ILE A 61 -0.81 -0.07 1.89
N MET A 62 -2.00 0.40 1.47
CA MET A 62 -3.21 0.38 2.30
C MET A 62 -3.63 -1.04 2.67
N MET A 63 -3.59 -1.97 1.72
CA MET A 63 -3.90 -3.38 1.99
C MET A 63 -2.90 -3.98 2.99
N PHE A 64 -1.61 -3.64 2.87
CA PHE A 64 -0.59 -4.06 3.81
C PHE A 64 -0.76 -3.43 5.20
N GLN A 65 -1.15 -2.16 5.27
CA GLN A 65 -1.47 -1.45 6.51
C GLN A 65 -2.57 -2.18 7.31
N LEU A 66 -3.63 -2.61 6.63
CA LEU A 66 -4.73 -3.38 7.21
C LEU A 66 -4.27 -4.78 7.64
N LEU A 67 -3.46 -5.46 6.82
CA LEU A 67 -2.91 -6.78 7.14
C LEU A 67 -2.11 -6.78 8.44
N LEU A 68 -1.30 -5.74 8.66
CA LEU A 68 -0.46 -5.62 9.86
C LEU A 68 -1.28 -5.42 11.14
N VAL A 69 -2.48 -4.84 11.05
CA VAL A 69 -3.38 -4.60 12.20
C VAL A 69 -4.47 -5.67 12.34
N ALA A 70 -4.64 -6.56 11.37
CA ALA A 70 -5.66 -7.62 11.38
C ALA A 70 -5.53 -8.63 12.54
N ARG A 71 -4.51 -8.51 13.40
CA ARG A 71 -4.25 -9.37 14.59
C ARG A 71 -4.36 -10.85 14.26
N LEU A 72 -3.72 -11.25 13.16
CA LEU A 72 -3.75 -12.64 12.72
C LEU A 72 -3.08 -13.51 13.78
N PRO A 73 -3.79 -14.43 14.46
CA PRO A 73 -3.25 -15.17 15.61
C PRO A 73 -1.99 -15.98 15.27
N TRP A 74 -1.84 -16.36 14.01
CA TRP A 74 -0.65 -17.04 13.50
C TRP A 74 0.55 -16.09 13.32
N LEU A 75 0.33 -14.86 12.88
CA LEU A 75 1.39 -13.86 12.68
C LEU A 75 1.87 -13.32 14.02
N ASP A 76 0.93 -13.02 14.92
CA ASP A 76 1.21 -12.47 16.26
C ASP A 76 2.07 -13.42 17.09
N ARG A 77 1.74 -14.72 17.10
CA ARG A 77 2.52 -15.75 17.81
C ARG A 77 3.92 -15.96 17.27
N ARG A 78 4.18 -15.58 16.01
CA ARG A 78 5.44 -15.88 15.30
C ARG A 78 6.36 -14.66 15.20
N ILE A 79 5.81 -13.47 14.93
CA ILE A 79 6.58 -12.24 14.72
C ILE A 79 6.59 -11.38 16.00
N GLY A 80 5.53 -11.47 16.81
CA GLY A 80 5.32 -10.64 17.99
C GLY A 80 4.57 -9.35 17.66
N MET A 81 3.67 -8.96 18.58
CA MET A 81 2.77 -7.82 18.41
C MET A 81 3.53 -6.49 18.29
N ASP A 82 4.54 -6.26 19.13
CA ASP A 82 5.31 -5.00 19.15
C ASP A 82 5.97 -4.70 17.81
N ARG A 83 6.51 -5.73 17.14
CA ARG A 83 7.17 -5.58 15.83
C ARG A 83 6.16 -5.24 14.73
N LEU A 84 5.00 -5.90 14.74
CA LEU A 84 3.93 -5.64 13.76
C LEU A 84 3.38 -4.22 13.92
N THR A 85 3.24 -3.73 15.14
CA THR A 85 2.80 -2.35 15.41
C THR A 85 3.84 -1.32 14.95
N VAL A 86 5.14 -1.57 15.14
CA VAL A 86 6.19 -0.70 14.59
C VAL A 86 6.13 -0.68 13.06
N TRP A 87 5.97 -1.83 12.41
CA TRP A 87 5.81 -1.89 10.95
C TRP A 87 4.56 -1.14 10.49
N HIS A 88 3.43 -1.30 11.20
CA HIS A 88 2.19 -0.58 10.89
C HIS A 88 2.38 0.94 10.98
N ARG A 89 3.16 1.44 11.94
CA ARG A 89 3.46 2.88 12.04
C ARG A 89 4.26 3.37 10.83
N TRP A 90 5.32 2.65 10.46
CA TRP A 90 6.16 3.02 9.31
C TRP A 90 5.41 2.92 7.98
N VAL A 91 4.62 1.86 7.78
CA VAL A 91 3.79 1.66 6.59
C VAL A 91 2.67 2.71 6.52
N GLY A 92 2.08 3.10 7.66
CA GLY A 92 1.12 4.19 7.71
C GLY A 92 1.73 5.53 7.31
N PHE A 93 2.97 5.78 7.71
CA PHE A 93 3.70 6.97 7.31
C PHE A 93 4.02 6.97 5.80
N THR A 94 4.46 5.84 5.23
CA THR A 94 4.68 5.76 3.77
C THR A 94 3.37 5.88 3.00
N LEU A 95 2.26 5.32 3.51
CA LEU A 95 0.93 5.47 2.93
C LEU A 95 0.50 6.93 2.84
N LEU A 96 0.65 7.69 3.93
CA LEU A 96 0.31 9.11 3.99
C LEU A 96 0.99 9.89 2.85
N TRP A 97 2.31 9.76 2.73
CA TRP A 97 3.08 10.46 1.70
C TRP A 97 2.74 9.98 0.28
N THR A 98 2.48 8.68 0.10
CA THR A 98 2.09 8.13 -1.20
C THR A 98 0.72 8.67 -1.63
N VAL A 99 -0.25 8.75 -0.73
CA VAL A 99 -1.59 9.28 -1.02
C VAL A 99 -1.54 10.77 -1.33
N LEU A 100 -0.77 11.55 -0.57
CA LEU A 100 -0.57 12.98 -0.87
C LEU A 100 0.08 13.18 -2.25
N THR A 101 1.14 12.43 -2.53
CA THR A 101 1.82 12.46 -3.83
C THR A 101 0.87 12.09 -4.96
N HIS A 102 0.11 11.01 -4.81
CA HIS A 102 -0.91 10.60 -5.77
C HIS A 102 -1.94 11.71 -6.02
N ALA A 103 -2.53 12.27 -4.96
CA ALA A 103 -3.54 13.33 -5.08
C ALA A 103 -2.98 14.57 -5.80
N THR A 104 -1.77 15.01 -5.46
CA THR A 104 -1.12 16.16 -6.12
C THR A 104 -0.87 15.89 -7.60
N ILE A 105 -0.36 14.72 -7.96
CA ILE A 105 -0.07 14.37 -9.36
C ILE A 105 -1.37 14.20 -10.16
N VAL A 106 -2.44 13.67 -9.57
CA VAL A 106 -3.76 13.61 -10.23
C VAL A 106 -4.26 15.02 -10.58
N VAL A 107 -4.23 15.95 -9.62
CA VAL A 107 -4.68 17.33 -9.85
C VAL A 107 -3.81 18.01 -10.91
N LEU A 108 -2.49 17.84 -10.85
CA LEU A 108 -1.56 18.36 -11.86
C LEU A 108 -1.82 17.74 -13.24
N GLY A 109 -2.03 16.44 -13.31
CA GLY A 109 -2.27 15.70 -14.54
C GLY A 109 -3.54 16.12 -15.26
N TYR A 110 -4.62 16.41 -14.53
CA TYR A 110 -5.84 16.98 -15.10
C TYR A 110 -5.71 18.48 -15.42
N ALA A 111 -5.04 19.26 -14.56
CA ALA A 111 -4.82 20.69 -14.81
C ALA A 111 -4.02 20.93 -16.10
N THR A 112 -2.99 20.11 -16.34
CA THR A 112 -2.19 20.13 -17.58
C THR A 112 -2.98 19.66 -18.80
N LEU A 113 -3.82 18.62 -18.65
CA LEU A 113 -4.64 18.10 -19.73
C LEU A 113 -5.69 19.12 -20.21
N ASP A 114 -6.35 19.79 -19.26
CA ASP A 114 -7.46 20.71 -19.54
C ASP A 114 -7.00 22.18 -19.64
N ASN A 115 -5.69 22.45 -19.55
CA ASN A 115 -5.11 23.80 -19.49
C ASN A 115 -5.83 24.71 -18.47
N ALA A 116 -6.12 24.17 -17.28
CA ALA A 116 -6.89 24.82 -16.25
C ALA A 116 -6.05 25.08 -14.97
N PRO A 117 -6.39 26.10 -14.16
CA PRO A 117 -5.75 26.32 -12.87
C PRO A 117 -5.96 25.12 -11.91
N MET A 118 -4.91 24.70 -11.19
CA MET A 118 -4.96 23.55 -10.28
C MET A 118 -6.08 23.64 -9.24
N ALA A 119 -6.33 24.84 -8.68
CA ALA A 119 -7.41 25.04 -7.70
C ALA A 119 -8.80 24.77 -8.30
N LYS A 120 -9.03 25.20 -9.55
CA LYS A 120 -10.29 24.93 -10.26
C LYS A 120 -10.44 23.44 -10.55
N THR A 121 -9.37 22.78 -10.98
CA THR A 121 -9.34 21.33 -11.20
C THR A 121 -9.62 20.55 -9.93
N PHE A 122 -9.01 20.93 -8.80
CA PHE A 122 -9.24 20.28 -7.51
C PHE A 122 -10.71 20.37 -7.08
N LEU A 123 -11.33 21.55 -7.19
CA LEU A 123 -12.77 21.71 -6.93
C LEU A 123 -13.64 20.92 -7.91
N ALA A 124 -13.25 20.89 -9.18
CA ALA A 124 -13.98 20.13 -10.20
C ALA A 124 -13.95 18.62 -9.90
N LEU A 125 -12.82 18.10 -9.43
CA LEU A 125 -12.70 16.70 -9.01
C LEU A 125 -13.61 16.36 -7.83
N ALA A 126 -13.88 17.30 -6.91
CA ALA A 126 -14.84 17.09 -5.83
C ALA A 126 -16.27 16.85 -6.33
N GLY A 127 -16.61 17.29 -7.54
CA GLY A 127 -17.89 17.01 -8.20
C GLY A 127 -18.00 15.59 -8.78
N VAL A 128 -16.89 14.85 -8.88
CA VAL A 128 -16.87 13.47 -9.38
C VAL A 128 -16.98 12.51 -8.19
N PRO A 129 -18.03 11.66 -8.10
CA PRO A 129 -18.27 10.83 -6.92
C PRO A 129 -17.07 9.95 -6.50
N ALA A 130 -16.39 9.32 -7.46
CA ALA A 130 -15.22 8.48 -7.19
C ALA A 130 -14.05 9.29 -6.62
N SER A 131 -13.80 10.48 -7.16
CA SER A 131 -12.75 11.39 -6.69
C SER A 131 -13.09 11.97 -5.32
N LEU A 132 -14.35 12.32 -5.07
CA LEU A 132 -14.81 12.80 -3.76
C LEU A 132 -14.57 11.76 -2.66
N LEU A 133 -14.90 10.49 -2.91
CA LEU A 133 -14.60 9.40 -1.98
C LEU A 133 -13.09 9.28 -1.72
N GLY A 134 -12.26 9.40 -2.76
CA GLY A 134 -10.80 9.43 -2.62
C GLY A 134 -10.29 10.61 -1.79
N MET A 135 -10.87 11.80 -1.97
CA MET A 135 -10.53 13.01 -1.20
C MET A 135 -10.93 12.88 0.27
N LEU A 136 -12.10 12.31 0.56
CA LEU A 136 -12.52 12.00 1.93
C LEU A 136 -11.59 10.97 2.58
N ALA A 137 -11.24 9.89 1.86
CA ALA A 137 -10.29 8.91 2.34
C ALA A 137 -8.91 9.52 2.63
N ALA A 138 -8.39 10.35 1.71
CA ALA A 138 -7.14 11.07 1.91
C ALA A 138 -7.20 11.99 3.14
N THR A 139 -8.33 12.67 3.36
CA THR A 139 -8.55 13.53 4.54
C THR A 139 -8.47 12.71 5.83
N ILE A 140 -9.12 11.54 5.88
CA ILE A 140 -9.06 10.64 7.04
C ILE A 140 -7.63 10.18 7.31
N ILE A 141 -6.88 9.81 6.26
CA ILE A 141 -5.48 9.37 6.37
C ILE A 141 -4.60 10.51 6.90
N VAL A 142 -4.78 11.73 6.39
CA VAL A 142 -4.04 12.93 6.85
C VAL A 142 -4.34 13.22 8.32
N VAL A 143 -5.62 13.25 8.71
CA VAL A 143 -6.03 13.47 10.10
C VAL A 143 -5.43 12.40 11.01
N THR A 144 -5.49 11.13 10.60
CA THR A 144 -4.89 10.02 11.35
C THR A 144 -3.38 10.20 11.50
N GLY A 145 -2.69 10.61 10.42
CA GLY A 145 -1.25 10.86 10.44
C GLY A 145 -0.86 12.01 11.37
N VAL A 146 -1.63 13.10 11.37
CA VAL A 146 -1.43 14.26 12.26
C VAL A 146 -1.68 13.89 13.72
N ILE A 147 -2.67 13.07 14.03
CA ILE A 147 -2.95 12.64 15.41
C ILE A 147 -1.90 11.64 15.92
N SER A 148 -1.25 10.90 15.02
CA SER A 148 -0.29 9.85 15.36
C SER A 148 1.15 10.35 15.59
N THR A 149 1.37 11.67 15.60
CA THR A 149 2.65 12.32 15.94
C THR A 149 2.82 12.48 17.43
#